data_AF-A0A1A8QM78-F1
#
_entry.id   AF-A0A1A8QM78-F1
#
_cell.length_a   1.000
_cell.length_b   1.000
_cell.length_c   1.000
_cell.angle_alpha   90.00
_cell.angle_beta   90.00
_cell.angle_gamma   90.00
#
_symmetry.space_group_name_H-M   'P 1'
#
loop_
_entity.id
_entity.type
_entity.pdbx_description
1 polymer ?
#
loop_
_entity_poly.entity_id
_entity_poly.type
_entity_poly.pdbx_seq_one_letter_code
_entity_poly.pdbx_strand_id
1 'polypeptide(L)'
;PGSLPPFSVTLLTYPFVFPTFSPWFIIPPFMSMERQKGVWFNRLSTVMLTGLPEGNYRHEDVAKLVWQHFPNKNLQTLFYNILVLPLQRRAFVYFDNHSACTSFVHNSLKNPVSVKDNKLSI
;
A
#
# COMPACT_ATOMS: atom_id res chain seq x y z
N PRO A 1 -14.09 -0.44 -3.15
CA PRO A 1 -13.49 -1.37 -2.17
C PRO A 1 -12.90 -0.60 -0.98
N GLY A 2 -13.57 -0.68 0.18
CA GLY A 2 -13.15 -0.06 1.45
C GLY A 2 -12.89 -1.12 2.52
N SER A 3 -12.65 -0.71 3.76
CA SER A 3 -12.71 -1.64 4.91
C SER A 3 -14.17 -2.00 5.21
N LEU A 4 -14.42 -3.21 5.71
CA LEU A 4 -15.75 -3.64 6.16
C LEU A 4 -15.86 -3.43 7.68
N PRO A 5 -17.03 -3.04 8.20
CA PRO A 5 -17.25 -2.89 9.65
C PRO A 5 -17.09 -4.24 10.38
N PRO A 6 -16.90 -4.24 11.72
CA PRO A 6 -16.96 -3.09 12.62
C PRO A 6 -15.67 -2.26 12.64
N PHE A 7 -15.82 -0.93 12.80
CA PHE A 7 -14.69 -0.02 13.02
C PHE A 7 -14.69 0.41 14.49
N SER A 8 -13.50 0.56 15.07
CA SER A 8 -13.37 1.08 16.43
C SER A 8 -12.07 1.85 16.62
N VAL A 9 -12.09 2.78 17.56
CA VAL A 9 -10.93 3.57 17.97
C VAL A 9 -10.62 3.25 19.43
N THR A 10 -9.34 3.01 19.73
CA THR A 10 -8.88 2.79 21.10
C THR A 10 -8.86 4.12 21.85
N LEU A 11 -9.48 4.16 23.04
CA LEU A 11 -9.50 5.30 23.94
C LEU A 11 -8.52 5.05 25.10
N LEU A 12 -7.95 6.12 25.66
CA LEU A 12 -7.09 6.05 26.85
C LEU A 12 -7.88 5.83 28.15
N THR A 13 -9.20 5.96 28.10
CA THR A 13 -10.10 5.84 29.26
C THR A 13 -11.28 4.94 28.93
N TYR A 14 -11.91 4.36 29.95
CA TYR A 14 -13.12 3.55 29.81
C TYR A 14 -14.16 4.28 28.92
N PRO A 15 -14.77 3.63 27.91
CA PRO A 15 -14.82 2.18 27.65
C PRO A 15 -13.62 1.59 26.88
N PHE A 16 -12.51 2.32 26.73
CA PHE A 16 -11.26 1.93 26.03
C PHE A 16 -11.40 1.60 24.53
N VAL A 17 -12.61 1.36 24.04
CA VAL A 17 -12.94 1.12 22.64
C VAL A 17 -14.22 1.87 22.31
N PHE A 18 -14.15 2.74 21.31
CA PHE A 18 -15.31 3.47 20.80
C PHE A 18 -15.64 2.97 19.39
N PRO A 19 -16.84 2.41 19.15
CA PRO A 19 -17.24 1.97 17.82
C PRO A 19 -17.46 3.19 16.90
N THR A 20 -16.95 3.14 15.68
CA THR A 20 -17.16 4.17 14.67
C THR A 20 -17.94 3.64 13.48
N PHE A 21 -18.72 4.51 12.83
CA PHE A 21 -19.52 4.15 11.65
C PHE A 21 -18.64 3.94 10.40
N SER A 22 -17.47 4.57 10.37
CA SER A 22 -16.50 4.49 9.29
C SER A 22 -15.06 4.49 9.84
N PRO A 23 -14.07 4.01 9.08
CA PRO A 23 -12.66 4.17 9.43
C PRO A 23 -12.32 5.65 9.63
N TRP A 24 -11.62 5.97 10.72
CA TRP A 24 -11.24 7.33 11.09
C TRP A 24 -9.92 7.80 10.45
N PHE A 25 -9.64 7.32 9.23
CA PHE A 25 -8.48 7.75 8.45
C PHE A 25 -8.92 8.24 7.08
N ILE A 26 -8.32 9.34 6.64
CA ILE A 26 -8.54 9.90 5.30
C ILE A 26 -7.72 9.05 4.33
N ILE A 27 -8.41 8.31 3.45
CA ILE A 27 -7.77 7.69 2.30
C ILE A 27 -7.64 8.78 1.24
N PRO A 28 -6.41 9.13 0.80
CA PRO A 28 -6.23 10.07 -0.29
C PRO A 28 -6.98 9.60 -1.54
N PRO A 29 -7.44 10.50 -2.43
CA PRO A 29 -7.98 10.10 -3.72
C PRO A 29 -7.02 9.15 -4.43
N PHE A 30 -7.50 7.96 -4.78
CA PHE A 30 -6.71 6.93 -5.44
C PHE A 30 -7.45 6.39 -6.67
N MET A 31 -6.69 5.87 -7.62
CA MET A 31 -7.20 5.32 -8.86
C MET A 31 -6.72 3.88 -8.99
N SER A 32 -7.66 2.93 -9.01
CA SER A 32 -7.32 1.51 -9.16
C SER A 32 -7.00 1.17 -10.61
N MET A 33 -5.91 0.43 -10.82
CA MET A 33 -5.38 0.15 -12.15
C MET A 33 -6.25 -0.79 -12.98
N GLU A 34 -7.13 -1.55 -12.33
CA GLU A 34 -8.07 -2.45 -13.01
C GLU A 34 -9.04 -1.69 -13.93
N ARG A 35 -9.25 -0.38 -13.69
CA ARG A 35 -10.21 0.45 -14.43
C ARG A 35 -9.65 1.27 -15.59
N GLN A 36 -8.32 1.32 -15.78
CA GLN A 36 -7.74 2.11 -16.88
C GLN A 36 -6.74 1.30 -17.71
N LYS A 37 -7.20 0.87 -18.88
CA LYS A 37 -6.30 0.57 -20.00
C LYS A 37 -5.85 1.89 -20.62
N GLY A 38 -4.67 2.39 -20.25
CA GLY A 38 -3.92 3.34 -21.07
C GLY A 38 -3.87 4.82 -20.64
N VAL A 39 -4.19 5.17 -19.39
CA VAL A 39 -4.06 6.58 -18.93
C VAL A 39 -2.70 6.82 -18.30
N TRP A 40 -2.09 7.93 -18.71
CA TRP A 40 -0.73 8.32 -18.43
C TRP A 40 -0.41 8.46 -16.94
N PHE A 41 0.61 7.71 -16.51
CA PHE A 41 1.21 7.72 -15.18
C PHE A 41 1.94 9.02 -14.81
N ASN A 42 1.89 10.06 -15.64
CA ASN A 42 2.82 11.20 -15.65
C ASN A 42 2.86 12.04 -14.35
N ARG A 43 1.98 11.78 -13.38
CA ARG A 43 1.94 12.47 -12.08
C ARG A 43 1.93 11.56 -10.85
N LEU A 44 1.91 10.25 -11.02
CA LEU A 44 1.83 9.33 -9.88
C LEU A 44 3.23 8.99 -9.39
N SER A 45 3.63 9.59 -8.28
CA SER A 45 4.81 9.20 -7.52
C SER A 45 4.50 8.16 -6.45
N THR A 46 3.23 7.96 -6.08
CA THR A 46 2.86 7.03 -4.99
C THR A 46 1.92 5.94 -5.49
N VAL A 47 2.25 4.70 -5.16
CA VAL A 47 1.47 3.50 -5.48
C VAL A 47 0.89 2.92 -4.19
N MET A 48 -0.40 2.62 -4.18
CA MET A 48 -1.05 1.94 -3.05
C MET A 48 -1.16 0.46 -3.35
N LEU A 49 -0.63 -0.37 -2.45
CA LEU A 49 -0.81 -1.81 -2.44
C LEU A 49 -1.93 -2.18 -1.48
N THR A 50 -2.88 -2.97 -1.97
CA THR A 50 -4.03 -3.48 -1.20
C THR A 50 -4.06 -5.00 -1.22
N GLY A 51 -4.77 -5.60 -0.27
CA GLY A 51 -4.87 -7.06 -0.16
C GLY A 51 -3.72 -7.71 0.64
N LEU A 52 -2.99 -6.93 1.44
CA LEU A 52 -1.95 -7.47 2.31
C LEU A 52 -2.54 -8.51 3.30
N PRO A 53 -1.72 -9.44 3.81
CA PRO A 53 -2.16 -10.39 4.84
C PRO A 53 -2.69 -9.67 6.08
N GLU A 54 -3.60 -10.32 6.81
CA GLU A 54 -4.18 -9.76 8.04
C GLU A 54 -3.14 -9.59 9.17
N GLY A 55 -2.06 -10.36 9.11
CA GLY A 55 -0.94 -10.24 10.02
C GLY A 55 0.25 -11.10 9.58
N ASN A 56 1.24 -11.18 10.46
CA ASN A 56 2.42 -12.02 10.27
C ASN A 56 3.21 -11.68 8.99
N TYR A 57 3.19 -10.46 8.47
CA TYR A 57 4.13 -10.02 7.44
C TYR A 57 4.91 -8.82 7.96
N ARG A 58 6.15 -8.69 7.48
CA ARG A 58 7.06 -7.64 7.92
C ARG A 58 7.13 -6.54 6.87
N HIS A 59 7.55 -5.36 7.31
CA HIS A 59 7.89 -4.26 6.40
C HIS A 59 8.83 -4.71 5.27
N GLU A 60 9.82 -5.54 5.62
CA GLU A 60 10.76 -6.16 4.69
C GLU A 60 10.10 -6.96 3.57
N ASP A 61 8.98 -7.62 3.84
CA ASP A 61 8.29 -8.45 2.85
C ASP A 61 7.66 -7.56 1.76
N VAL A 62 7.17 -6.37 2.13
CA VAL A 62 6.71 -5.34 1.19
C VAL A 62 7.89 -4.71 0.46
N ALA A 63 8.97 -4.40 1.19
CA ALA A 63 10.18 -3.80 0.63
C ALA A 63 10.82 -4.63 -0.48
N LYS A 64 10.87 -5.97 -0.31
CA LYS A 64 11.41 -6.89 -1.31
C LYS A 64 10.71 -6.79 -2.67
N LEU A 65 9.42 -6.48 -2.69
CA LEU A 65 8.63 -6.38 -3.92
C LEU A 65 9.07 -5.23 -4.82
N VAL A 66 9.42 -4.11 -4.19
CA VAL A 66 9.74 -2.85 -4.86
C VAL A 66 11.24 -2.59 -4.93
N TRP A 67 12.04 -3.42 -4.27
CA TRP A 67 13.49 -3.29 -4.13
C TRP A 67 14.25 -3.13 -5.45
N GLN A 68 13.81 -3.82 -6.49
CA GLN A 68 14.45 -3.76 -7.81
C GLN A 68 14.21 -2.44 -8.54
N HIS A 69 13.18 -1.68 -8.15
CA HIS A 69 12.77 -0.45 -8.80
C HIS A 69 13.33 0.82 -8.13
N PHE A 70 13.90 0.71 -6.92
CA PHE A 70 14.51 1.87 -6.27
C PHE A 70 15.92 2.16 -6.79
N PRO A 71 16.24 3.44 -7.07
CA PRO A 71 17.57 3.83 -7.53
C PRO A 71 18.64 3.61 -6.45
N ASN A 72 18.30 3.92 -5.20
CA ASN A 72 19.18 3.74 -4.04
C ASN A 72 18.65 2.62 -3.14
N LYS A 73 19.48 1.59 -2.93
CA LYS A 73 19.17 0.41 -2.13
C LYS A 73 19.72 0.54 -0.71
N ASN A 74 19.32 1.59 -0.01
CA ASN A 74 19.73 1.84 1.38
C ASN A 74 18.52 1.72 2.34
N LEU A 75 18.82 1.54 3.64
CA LEU A 75 17.78 1.39 4.67
C LEU A 75 16.92 2.66 4.79
N GLN A 76 17.52 3.83 4.60
CA GLN A 76 16.81 5.11 4.66
C GLN A 76 15.68 5.16 3.62
N THR A 77 15.99 4.91 2.35
CA THR A 77 15.02 4.85 1.25
C THR A 77 13.93 3.81 1.55
N LEU A 78 14.25 2.65 2.15
CA LEU A 78 13.23 1.66 2.52
C LEU A 78 12.25 2.11 3.58
N PHE A 79 12.69 2.88 4.58
CA PHE A 79 11.84 3.30 5.69
C PHE A 79 11.05 4.58 5.37
N TYR A 80 11.59 5.46 4.51
CA TYR A 80 10.90 6.71 4.16
C TYR A 80 10.01 6.59 2.92
N ASN A 81 10.33 5.71 1.98
CA ASN A 81 9.54 5.56 0.75
C ASN A 81 8.42 4.53 0.89
N ILE A 82 8.41 3.73 1.96
CA ILE A 82 7.40 2.68 2.16
C ILE A 82 6.69 2.96 3.47
N LEU A 83 5.37 3.14 3.40
CA LEU A 83 4.50 3.23 4.56
C LEU A 83 3.60 2.01 4.59
N VAL A 84 3.77 1.13 5.58
CA VAL A 84 2.91 -0.03 5.78
C VAL A 84 1.89 0.29 6.87
N LEU A 85 0.62 0.00 6.59
CA LEU A 85 -0.50 0.12 7.54
C LEU A 85 -1.09 -1.28 7.76
N PRO A 86 -0.51 -2.09 8.67
CA PRO A 86 -0.89 -3.49 8.85
C PRO A 86 -2.38 -3.68 9.15
N LEU A 87 -2.92 -2.88 10.05
CA LEU A 87 -4.33 -2.92 10.45
C LEU A 87 -5.29 -2.58 9.29
N GLN A 88 -4.81 -1.84 8.29
CA GLN A 88 -5.60 -1.46 7.13
C GLN A 88 -5.38 -2.38 5.93
N ARG A 89 -4.47 -3.36 6.05
CA ARG A 89 -4.04 -4.26 4.97
C ARG A 89 -3.60 -3.49 3.71
N ARG A 90 -2.91 -2.36 3.95
CA ARG A 90 -2.44 -1.42 2.92
C ARG A 90 -0.96 -1.10 3.08
N ALA A 91 -0.29 -0.87 1.97
CA ALA A 91 1.00 -0.22 1.95
C ALA A 91 1.02 0.88 0.88
N PHE A 92 1.75 1.94 1.14
CA PHE A 92 2.00 3.01 0.18
C PHE A 92 3.48 3.02 -0.15
N VAL A 93 3.78 3.06 -1.44
CA VAL A 93 5.15 3.07 -1.96
C VAL A 93 5.34 4.35 -2.75
N TYR A 94 6.20 5.22 -2.26
CA TYR A 94 6.62 6.44 -2.93
C TYR A 94 7.85 6.15 -3.82
N PHE A 95 7.80 6.63 -5.04
CA PHE A 95 8.87 6.59 -6.03
C PHE A 95 9.30 8.03 -6.32
N ASP A 96 10.59 8.28 -6.11
CA ASP A 96 11.26 9.54 -6.48
C ASP A 96 11.33 9.71 -8.00
N ASN A 97 11.38 8.60 -8.74
CA ASN A 97 11.51 8.57 -10.19
C ASN A 97 10.24 8.02 -10.87
N HIS A 98 9.73 8.78 -11.83
CA HIS A 98 8.58 8.40 -12.64
C HIS A 98 8.78 7.10 -13.43
N SER A 99 10.00 6.87 -13.95
CA SER A 99 10.28 5.65 -14.72
C SER A 99 10.30 4.40 -13.82
N ALA A 100 10.77 4.53 -12.58
CA ALA A 100 10.72 3.47 -11.57
C ALA A 100 9.28 3.09 -11.20
N CYS A 101 8.43 4.09 -10.96
CA CYS A 101 7.00 3.88 -10.69
C CYS A 101 6.31 3.15 -11.85
N THR A 102 6.50 3.65 -13.07
CA THR A 102 5.87 3.06 -14.28
C THR A 102 6.36 1.64 -14.53
N SER A 103 7.66 1.39 -14.34
CA SER A 103 8.26 0.06 -14.44
C SER A 103 7.65 -0.91 -13.44
N PHE A 104 7.50 -0.50 -12.17
CA PHE A 104 6.89 -1.32 -11.13
C PHE A 104 5.43 -1.65 -11.43
N VAL A 105 4.62 -0.65 -11.81
CA VAL A 105 3.21 -0.85 -12.14
C VAL A 105 3.05 -1.80 -13.32
N HIS A 106 3.80 -1.58 -14.40
CA HIS A 106 3.72 -2.41 -15.59
C HIS A 106 4.19 -3.85 -15.32
N ASN A 107 5.23 -4.03 -14.51
CA ASN A 107 5.66 -5.36 -14.08
C ASN A 107 4.58 -6.04 -13.24
N SER A 108 3.95 -5.32 -12.32
CA SER A 108 2.90 -5.83 -11.44
C SER A 108 1.61 -6.22 -12.18
N LEU A 109 1.32 -5.56 -13.30
CA LEU A 109 0.20 -5.93 -14.19
C LEU A 109 0.49 -7.21 -14.99
N LYS A 110 1.75 -7.44 -15.36
CA LYS A 110 2.18 -8.67 -16.07
C LYS A 110 2.33 -9.85 -15.11
N ASN A 111 2.95 -9.61 -13.96
CA ASN A 111 3.28 -10.57 -12.93
C ASN A 111 2.64 -10.10 -11.63
N PRO A 112 1.48 -10.65 -11.25
CA PRO A 112 0.83 -10.24 -10.02
C PRO A 112 1.74 -10.42 -8.82
N VAL A 113 1.87 -9.37 -8.04
CA VAL A 113 2.73 -9.35 -6.86
C VAL A 113 2.01 -10.04 -5.70
N SER A 114 2.72 -10.83 -4.91
CA SER A 114 2.16 -11.49 -3.72
C SER A 114 3.05 -11.33 -2.49
N VAL A 115 2.42 -11.32 -1.32
CA VAL A 115 3.10 -11.38 -0.01
C VAL A 115 2.50 -12.52 0.78
N LYS A 116 3.30 -13.51 1.16
CA LYS A 116 2.84 -14.72 1.88
C LYS A 116 1.57 -15.30 1.24
N ASP A 117 1.66 -15.57 -0.06
CA ASP A 117 0.60 -16.14 -0.91
C ASP A 117 -0.67 -15.29 -1.07
N ASN A 118 -0.72 -14.09 -0.49
CA ASN A 118 -1.79 -13.13 -0.73
C ASN A 118 -1.45 -12.29 -1.97
N LYS A 119 -2.26 -12.45 -3.02
CA LYS A 119 -2.17 -11.65 -4.25
C LYS A 119 -2.56 -10.20 -3.93
N LEU A 120 -1.69 -9.26 -4.29
CA LEU A 120 -1.88 -7.84 -4.09
C LEU A 120 -2.54 -7.18 -5.29
N SER A 121 -3.24 -6.09 -5.03
CA SER A 121 -3.85 -5.23 -6.04
C SER A 121 -3.31 -3.80 -5.92
N ILE A 122 -3.14 -3.16 -7.08
CA ILE A 122 -2.64 -1.79 -7.25
C ILE A 122 -3.76 -0.85 -7.70
#